data_AF-A0A429RZU6-F1
#
_entry.id   AF-A0A429RZU6-F1
#
_cell.length_a   1.000
_cell.length_b   1.000
_cell.length_c   1.000
_cell.angle_alpha   90.00
_cell.angle_beta   90.00
_cell.angle_gamma   90.00
#
_symmetry.space_group_name_H-M   'P 1'
#
loop_
_entity.id
_entity.type
_entity.pdbx_description
1 polymer ?
#
loop_
_entity_poly.entity_id
_entity_poly.type
_entity_poly.pdbx_seq_one_letter_code
_entity_poly.pdbx_strand_id
1 'polypeptide(L)'
;SRTAASAASARTTLAGAEGEAAAAPFAAGPWLFSHNGAVRGWPLSVAALAAELPPAELLSLPAATDSALVWALVLHRLQHGDDLGTALAEPVREVAGAAPGSRLNLLLTDGTSIAATAWGDSLWYLADPPAGRVVVASEPYDDDTRWCEVPDRTLLTAHRTGVALTPLKETVQ
;
A
#
# COMPACT_ATOMS: atom_id res chain seq x y z
N SER A 1 16.00 -19.26 7.40
CA SER A 1 14.54 -19.51 7.56
C SER A 1 13.86 -18.67 6.51
N ARG A 2 13.37 -19.29 5.43
CA ARG A 2 13.09 -18.61 4.14
C ARG A 2 11.65 -18.08 4.09
N THR A 3 11.59 -16.76 3.88
CA THR A 3 10.61 -15.85 3.26
C THR A 3 9.21 -16.38 2.89
N ALA A 4 8.19 -15.66 3.37
CA ALA A 4 6.82 -15.74 2.90
C ALA A 4 6.57 -14.62 1.87
N ALA A 5 6.29 -15.00 0.62
CA ALA A 5 5.91 -14.09 -0.45
C ALA A 5 4.46 -13.63 -0.28
N SER A 6 4.20 -12.32 -0.25
CA SER A 6 2.84 -11.79 -0.36
C SER A 6 2.50 -11.57 -1.84
N ALA A 7 1.45 -12.20 -2.33
CA ALA A 7 0.98 -12.08 -3.71
C ALA A 7 -0.47 -11.59 -3.74
N ALA A 8 -0.70 -10.39 -4.28
CA ALA A 8 -2.02 -9.86 -4.58
C ALA A 8 -2.25 -9.94 -6.10
N SER A 9 -3.08 -10.88 -6.54
CA SER A 9 -3.55 -10.96 -7.93
C SER A 9 -4.88 -10.22 -8.06
N ALA A 10 -4.99 -9.21 -8.94
CA ALA A 10 -6.30 -8.77 -9.42
C ALA A 10 -6.86 -9.83 -10.38
N ARG A 11 -7.40 -10.90 -9.79
CA ARG A 11 -8.49 -11.69 -10.39
C ARG A 11 -9.72 -11.37 -9.56
N THR A 12 -10.88 -11.20 -10.19
CA THR A 12 -12.18 -11.12 -9.52
C THR A 12 -12.50 -12.45 -8.84
N THR A 13 -11.75 -12.81 -7.80
CA THR A 13 -11.87 -13.97 -6.92
C THR A 13 -10.83 -13.81 -5.79
N LEU A 14 -11.25 -13.21 -4.67
CA LEU A 14 -10.55 -13.33 -3.39
C LEU A 14 -10.51 -14.82 -3.01
N ALA A 15 -9.33 -15.43 -2.91
CA ALA A 15 -9.17 -16.70 -2.24
C ALA A 15 -7.80 -16.78 -1.54
N GLY A 16 -7.85 -16.80 -0.21
CA GLY A 16 -6.87 -17.49 0.65
C GLY A 16 -5.69 -16.66 1.15
N ALA A 17 -5.91 -15.84 2.17
CA ALA A 17 -4.86 -15.34 3.05
C ALA A 17 -4.72 -16.30 4.25
N GLU A 18 -3.69 -17.14 4.27
CA GLU A 18 -3.19 -17.76 5.51
C GLU A 18 -1.66 -17.89 5.44
N GLY A 19 -0.97 -17.23 6.39
CA GLY A 19 0.48 -17.38 6.58
C GLY A 19 1.16 -16.15 7.21
N GLU A 20 1.28 -16.17 8.54
CA GLU A 20 2.21 -15.44 9.40
C GLU A 20 2.25 -13.89 9.33
N ALA A 21 1.43 -13.25 10.17
CA ALA A 21 1.46 -11.85 10.61
C ALA A 21 1.10 -10.74 9.59
N ALA A 22 0.23 -11.03 8.61
CA ALA A 22 -0.65 -10.00 8.08
C ALA A 22 -1.92 -9.96 8.96
N ALA A 23 -2.07 -8.92 9.80
CA ALA A 23 -3.41 -8.58 10.29
C ALA A 23 -4.32 -8.49 9.06
N ALA A 24 -5.50 -9.11 9.11
CA ALA A 24 -6.44 -9.12 7.99
C ALA A 24 -6.52 -7.71 7.37
N PRO A 25 -6.52 -7.58 6.03
CA PRO A 25 -6.39 -6.28 5.38
C PRO A 25 -7.44 -5.33 5.94
N PHE A 26 -7.02 -4.09 6.22
CA PHE A 26 -7.97 -3.06 6.64
C PHE A 26 -8.98 -2.87 5.52
N ALA A 27 -10.25 -2.74 5.88
CA ALA A 27 -11.34 -2.66 4.91
C ALA A 27 -12.31 -1.54 5.27
N ALA A 28 -12.75 -0.78 4.27
CA ALA A 28 -13.88 0.13 4.38
C ALA A 28 -14.58 0.24 3.03
N GLY A 29 -15.86 -0.13 2.98
CA GLY A 29 -16.63 -0.13 1.74
C GLY A 29 -15.96 -1.00 0.66
N PRO A 30 -15.64 -0.46 -0.53
CA PRO A 30 -14.99 -1.22 -1.60
C PRO A 30 -13.48 -1.40 -1.39
N TRP A 31 -12.88 -0.65 -0.45
CA TRP A 31 -11.44 -0.57 -0.32
C TRP A 31 -10.87 -1.66 0.58
N LEU A 32 -9.80 -2.29 0.10
CA LEU A 32 -8.94 -3.18 0.87
C LEU A 32 -7.53 -2.61 0.88
N PHE A 33 -6.93 -2.57 2.06
CA PHE A 33 -5.62 -1.98 2.30
C PHE A 33 -4.70 -2.93 3.08
N SER A 34 -3.43 -2.99 2.66
CA SER A 34 -2.36 -3.61 3.44
C SER A 34 -1.13 -2.71 3.50
N HIS A 35 -0.40 -2.86 4.60
CA HIS A 35 0.89 -2.24 4.84
C HIS A 35 1.90 -3.34 5.16
N ASN A 36 2.92 -3.47 4.32
CA ASN A 36 4.10 -4.27 4.59
C ASN A 36 5.26 -3.32 4.89
N GLY A 37 5.71 -3.34 6.14
CA GLY A 37 6.70 -2.40 6.61
C GLY A 37 6.48 -2.00 8.06
N ALA A 38 7.09 -0.89 8.44
CA ALA A 38 6.96 -0.31 9.76
C ALA A 38 7.34 1.17 9.72
N VAL A 39 6.59 1.98 10.47
CA VAL A 39 6.90 3.40 10.70
C VAL A 39 7.96 3.54 11.77
N ARG A 40 9.10 4.10 11.41
CA ARG A 40 10.23 4.31 12.34
C ARG A 40 9.87 5.36 13.39
N GLY A 41 10.18 5.09 14.65
CA GLY A 41 9.93 6.05 15.74
C GLY A 41 8.46 6.17 16.16
N TRP A 42 7.61 5.23 15.72
CA TRP A 42 6.23 5.11 16.18
C TRP A 42 6.13 5.07 17.72
N PRO A 43 5.12 5.73 18.34
CA PRO A 43 4.11 6.58 17.69
C PRO A 43 4.55 8.05 17.54
N LEU A 44 5.61 8.48 18.22
CA LEU A 44 5.93 9.89 18.37
C LEU A 44 6.34 10.57 17.06
N SER A 45 6.98 9.84 16.14
CA SER A 45 7.43 10.39 14.86
C SER A 45 6.29 10.89 13.96
N VAL A 46 5.09 10.34 14.11
CA VAL A 46 3.92 10.66 13.27
C VAL A 46 2.78 11.30 14.06
N ALA A 47 3.04 11.74 15.29
CA ALA A 47 2.03 12.36 16.15
C ALA A 47 1.42 13.64 15.54
N ALA A 48 2.23 14.43 14.81
CA ALA A 48 1.75 15.62 14.11
C ALA A 48 0.77 15.26 12.97
N LEU A 49 1.09 14.23 12.18
CA LEU A 49 0.20 13.74 11.12
C LEU A 49 -1.11 13.17 11.70
N ALA A 50 -1.02 12.45 12.82
CA ALA A 50 -2.22 11.96 13.49
C ALA A 50 -3.14 13.10 13.95
N ALA A 51 -2.59 14.25 14.34
CA ALA A 51 -3.38 15.40 14.78
C ALA A 51 -4.15 16.10 13.64
N GLU A 52 -3.83 15.80 12.38
CA GLU A 52 -4.56 16.30 11.21
C GLU A 52 -5.87 15.54 10.96
N LEU A 53 -5.98 14.31 11.48
CA LEU A 53 -7.20 13.51 11.39
C LEU A 53 -8.27 13.97 12.41
N PRO A 54 -9.56 13.92 12.04
CA PRO A 54 -10.64 14.14 12.99
C PRO A 54 -10.53 13.17 14.19
N PRO A 55 -10.74 13.64 15.44
CA PRO A 55 -10.67 12.77 16.61
C PRO A 55 -11.57 11.53 16.55
N ALA A 56 -12.72 11.63 15.89
CA ALA A 56 -13.63 10.50 15.69
C ALA A 56 -12.99 9.38 14.84
N GLU A 57 -12.22 9.73 13.80
CA GLU A 57 -11.52 8.75 12.97
C GLU A 57 -10.43 8.03 13.77
N LEU A 58 -9.63 8.79 14.54
CA LEU A 58 -8.60 8.22 15.44
C LEU A 58 -9.19 7.27 16.48
N LEU A 59 -10.35 7.61 17.06
CA LEU A 59 -11.04 6.77 18.06
C LEU A 59 -11.66 5.50 17.47
N SER A 60 -11.84 5.46 16.15
CA SER A 60 -12.40 4.31 15.42
C SER A 60 -11.35 3.34 14.87
N LEU A 61 -10.06 3.63 15.09
CA LEU A 61 -8.98 2.75 14.68
C LEU A 61 -9.14 1.35 15.31
N PRO A 62 -8.97 0.27 14.51
CA PRO A 62 -9.16 -1.08 15.03
C PRO A 62 -8.03 -1.50 16.00
N ALA A 63 -6.89 -0.81 15.97
CA ALA A 63 -5.77 -1.00 16.87
C ALA A 63 -4.88 0.25 16.94
N ALA A 64 -4.14 0.41 18.03
CA ALA A 64 -3.13 1.46 18.18
C ALA A 64 -1.79 1.04 17.52
N THR A 65 -1.81 0.81 16.21
CA THR A 65 -0.63 0.43 15.41
C THR A 65 -0.33 1.48 14.34
N ASP A 66 0.91 1.48 13.87
CA ASP A 66 1.34 2.32 12.75
C ASP A 66 0.54 2.03 11.48
N SER A 67 0.34 0.75 11.13
CA SER A 67 -0.48 0.34 9.99
C SER A 67 -1.92 0.86 10.09
N ALA A 68 -2.50 0.92 11.29
CA ALA A 68 -3.84 1.46 11.50
C ALA A 68 -3.88 2.97 11.28
N LEU A 69 -2.87 3.72 11.73
CA LEU A 69 -2.78 5.15 11.45
C LEU A 69 -2.59 5.42 9.96
N VAL A 70 -1.67 4.71 9.30
CA VAL A 70 -1.45 4.85 7.85
C VAL A 70 -2.74 4.56 7.09
N TRP A 71 -3.48 3.50 7.48
CA TRP A 71 -4.79 3.23 6.91
C TRP A 71 -5.76 4.39 7.10
N ALA A 72 -5.85 4.99 8.29
CA ALA A 72 -6.75 6.13 8.51
C ALA A 72 -6.38 7.36 7.69
N LEU A 73 -5.09 7.67 7.52
CA LEU A 73 -4.64 8.75 6.62
C LEU A 73 -5.08 8.51 5.17
N VAL A 74 -4.93 7.26 4.69
CA VAL A 74 -5.38 6.85 3.35
C VAL A 74 -6.90 6.92 3.23
N LEU A 75 -7.63 6.36 4.20
CA LEU A 75 -9.10 6.31 4.20
C LEU A 75 -9.71 7.71 4.26
N HIS A 76 -9.15 8.61 5.08
CA HIS A 76 -9.57 10.00 5.15
C HIS A 76 -9.52 10.64 3.75
N ARG A 77 -8.42 10.48 3.03
CA ARG A 77 -8.25 11.01 1.66
C ARG A 77 -9.25 10.41 0.68
N LEU A 78 -9.45 9.09 0.72
CA LEU A 78 -10.45 8.41 -0.12
C LEU A 78 -11.88 8.93 0.12
N GLN A 79 -12.25 9.15 1.39
CA GLN A 79 -13.56 9.68 1.74
C GLN A 79 -13.75 11.14 1.31
N HIS A 80 -12.66 11.88 1.13
CA HIS A 80 -12.66 13.27 0.65
C HIS A 80 -12.45 13.41 -0.87
N GLY A 81 -12.42 12.29 -1.60
CA GLY A 81 -12.50 12.25 -3.06
C GLY A 81 -11.16 12.09 -3.80
N ASP A 82 -10.06 11.84 -3.08
CA ASP A 82 -8.79 11.49 -3.72
C ASP A 82 -8.91 10.14 -4.46
N ASP A 83 -8.26 10.01 -5.61
CA ASP A 83 -8.12 8.72 -6.30
C ASP A 83 -7.17 7.77 -5.52
N LEU A 84 -7.18 6.47 -5.85
CA LEU A 84 -6.37 5.46 -5.12
C LEU A 84 -4.87 5.79 -5.11
N GLY A 85 -4.35 6.33 -6.21
CA GLY A 85 -2.93 6.66 -6.34
C GLY A 85 -2.55 7.84 -5.45
N THR A 86 -3.34 8.91 -5.50
CA THR A 86 -3.16 10.09 -4.66
C THR A 86 -3.33 9.76 -3.18
N ALA A 87 -4.37 8.98 -2.84
CA ALA A 87 -4.65 8.57 -1.47
C ALA A 87 -3.54 7.70 -0.85
N LEU A 88 -2.72 7.00 -1.64
CA LEU A 88 -1.50 6.34 -1.15
C LEU A 88 -0.27 7.23 -1.18
N ALA A 89 -0.06 7.98 -2.26
CA ALA A 89 1.16 8.74 -2.48
C ALA A 89 1.37 9.83 -1.44
N GLU A 90 0.32 10.57 -1.07
CA GLU A 90 0.45 11.66 -0.10
C GLU A 90 0.79 11.15 1.31
N PRO A 91 0.06 10.18 1.91
CA PRO A 91 0.45 9.63 3.21
C PRO A 91 1.84 9.02 3.22
N VAL A 92 2.29 8.38 2.13
CA VAL A 92 3.65 7.84 2.05
C VAL A 92 4.70 8.95 2.12
N ARG A 93 4.51 10.07 1.39
CA ARG A 93 5.45 11.21 1.45
C ARG A 93 5.46 11.86 2.82
N GLU A 94 4.28 12.07 3.41
CA GLU A 94 4.12 12.67 4.73
C GLU A 94 4.80 11.82 5.81
N VAL A 95 4.50 10.51 5.84
CA VAL A 95 5.08 9.58 6.82
C VAL A 95 6.58 9.41 6.59
N ALA A 96 7.05 9.34 5.35
CA ALA A 96 8.48 9.24 5.08
C ALA A 96 9.25 10.51 5.47
N GLY A 97 8.65 11.69 5.32
CA GLY A 97 9.21 12.96 5.79
C GLY A 97 9.27 13.05 7.31
N ALA A 98 8.19 12.67 8.00
CA ALA A 98 8.09 12.70 9.46
C ALA A 98 8.91 11.58 10.14
N ALA A 99 9.03 10.42 9.49
CA ALA A 99 9.72 9.24 9.97
C ALA A 99 10.69 8.67 8.92
N PRO A 100 11.83 9.35 8.64
CA PRO A 100 12.80 8.88 7.66
C PRO A 100 13.32 7.46 7.94
N GLY A 101 13.46 6.66 6.88
CA GLY A 101 13.87 5.25 6.98
C GLY A 101 12.74 4.29 7.38
N SER A 102 11.49 4.74 7.40
CA SER A 102 10.32 3.86 7.43
C SER A 102 10.22 3.04 6.14
N ARG A 103 9.67 1.83 6.25
CA ARG A 103 9.33 0.98 5.10
C ARG A 103 7.82 1.05 4.93
N LEU A 104 7.37 1.39 3.73
CA LEU A 104 6.00 1.81 3.45
C LEU A 104 5.50 1.16 2.15
N ASN A 105 5.65 -0.17 2.04
CA ASN A 105 5.02 -0.89 0.93
C ASN A 105 3.54 -1.04 1.22
N LEU A 106 2.75 -0.13 0.63
CA LEU A 106 1.31 -0.10 0.78
C LEU A 106 0.68 -0.75 -0.44
N LEU A 107 -0.46 -1.42 -0.24
CA LEU A 107 -1.30 -1.89 -1.33
C LEU A 107 -2.75 -1.50 -1.02
N LEU A 108 -3.40 -0.88 -1.98
CA LEU A 108 -4.79 -0.44 -1.94
C LEU A 108 -5.52 -0.91 -3.18
N THR A 109 -6.72 -1.45 -3.02
CA THR A 109 -7.58 -1.83 -4.15
C THR A 109 -9.04 -1.56 -3.85
N ASP A 110 -9.81 -1.23 -4.90
CA ASP A 110 -11.27 -1.15 -4.87
C ASP A 110 -11.94 -2.39 -5.51
N GLY A 111 -11.16 -3.43 -5.79
CA GLY A 111 -11.58 -4.64 -6.51
C GLY A 111 -11.52 -4.56 -8.03
N THR A 112 -11.27 -3.37 -8.61
CA THR A 112 -11.11 -3.15 -10.05
C THR A 112 -9.78 -2.54 -10.44
N SER A 113 -9.21 -1.75 -9.55
CA SER A 113 -7.92 -1.06 -9.70
C SER A 113 -7.03 -1.33 -8.49
N ILE A 114 -5.72 -1.22 -8.68
CA ILE A 114 -4.72 -1.33 -7.63
C ILE A 114 -3.89 -0.04 -7.62
N ALA A 115 -3.61 0.48 -6.42
CA ALA A 115 -2.50 1.37 -6.17
C ALA A 115 -1.55 0.68 -5.18
N ALA A 116 -0.25 0.80 -5.37
CA ALA A 116 0.75 0.24 -4.47
C ALA A 116 2.02 1.08 -4.44
N THR A 117 2.77 1.04 -3.35
CA THR A 117 4.05 1.75 -3.23
C THR A 117 5.21 0.77 -3.04
N ALA A 118 6.31 1.02 -3.74
CA ALA A 118 7.62 0.48 -3.41
C ALA A 118 8.36 1.55 -2.60
N TRP A 119 8.63 1.28 -1.32
CA TRP A 119 9.28 2.19 -0.40
C TRP A 119 10.03 1.44 0.69
N GLY A 120 11.32 1.20 0.45
CA GLY A 120 12.24 0.57 1.42
C GLY A 120 12.19 -0.96 1.49
N ASP A 121 11.19 -1.60 0.88
CA ASP A 121 11.11 -3.05 0.64
C ASP A 121 10.80 -3.32 -0.84
N SER A 122 11.10 -4.52 -1.34
CA SER A 122 10.85 -4.88 -2.74
C SER A 122 9.36 -4.99 -3.07
N LEU A 123 9.01 -4.57 -4.29
CA LEU A 123 7.69 -4.75 -4.86
C LEU A 123 7.85 -5.15 -6.33
N TRP A 124 7.07 -6.11 -6.76
CA TRP A 124 7.10 -6.68 -8.09
C TRP A 124 5.69 -6.66 -8.69
N TYR A 125 5.62 -6.58 -10.01
CA TYR A 125 4.36 -6.71 -10.73
C TYR A 125 4.49 -7.60 -11.95
N LEU A 126 3.37 -8.22 -12.32
CA LEU A 126 3.20 -8.98 -13.55
C LEU A 126 1.95 -8.47 -14.24
N ALA A 127 2.11 -7.91 -15.43
CA ALA A 127 1.01 -7.43 -16.26
C ALA A 127 0.71 -8.43 -17.39
N ASP A 128 -0.56 -8.79 -17.53
CA ASP A 128 -1.07 -9.62 -18.62
C ASP A 128 -2.28 -8.91 -19.27
N PRO A 129 -2.05 -7.89 -20.11
CA PRO A 129 -3.12 -7.15 -20.76
C PRO A 129 -4.06 -8.03 -21.62
N PRO A 130 -3.59 -9.04 -22.39
CA PRO A 130 -4.48 -9.97 -23.09
C PRO A 130 -5.44 -10.71 -22.16
N ALA A 131 -5.00 -11.07 -20.95
CA ALA A 131 -5.84 -11.68 -19.93
C ALA A 131 -6.59 -10.67 -19.04
N GLY A 132 -6.37 -9.36 -19.23
CA GLY A 132 -6.95 -8.29 -18.42
C GLY A 132 -6.55 -8.36 -16.94
N ARG A 133 -5.35 -8.87 -16.63
CA ARG A 133 -4.90 -9.18 -15.26
C ARG A 133 -3.62 -8.42 -14.92
N VAL A 134 -3.56 -7.90 -13.71
CA VAL A 134 -2.31 -7.44 -13.09
C VAL A 134 -2.15 -8.12 -11.74
N VAL A 135 -0.92 -8.52 -11.43
CA VAL A 135 -0.53 -9.06 -10.13
C VAL A 135 0.54 -8.17 -9.54
N VAL A 136 0.44 -7.91 -8.24
CA VAL A 136 1.43 -7.15 -7.46
C VAL A 136 1.84 -8.02 -6.27
N ALA A 137 3.13 -8.17 -6.03
CA ALA A 137 3.66 -9.06 -5.01
C ALA A 137 4.97 -8.50 -4.41
N SER A 138 5.37 -8.99 -3.25
CA SER A 138 6.68 -8.61 -2.66
C SER A 138 7.87 -9.22 -3.41
N GLU A 139 7.66 -10.38 -4.03
CA GLU A 139 8.63 -11.10 -4.86
C GLU A 139 7.88 -11.98 -5.88
N PRO A 140 8.50 -12.35 -7.01
CA PRO A 140 7.96 -13.33 -7.94
C PRO A 140 7.67 -14.66 -7.23
N TYR A 141 6.46 -15.21 -7.40
CA TYR A 141 6.08 -16.49 -6.80
C TYR A 141 6.10 -17.67 -7.80
N ASP A 142 6.36 -17.38 -9.07
CA ASP A 142 6.52 -18.36 -10.15
C ASP A 142 7.66 -17.93 -11.09
N ASP A 143 8.02 -18.81 -12.03
CA ASP A 143 9.12 -18.59 -12.97
C ASP A 143 8.70 -17.75 -14.20
N ASP A 144 7.57 -17.01 -14.15
CA ASP A 144 7.14 -16.20 -15.27
C ASP A 144 8.13 -15.05 -15.52
N THR A 145 8.84 -15.12 -16.65
CA THR A 145 9.87 -14.13 -17.02
C THR A 145 9.35 -12.69 -17.20
N ARG A 146 8.02 -12.48 -17.18
CA ARG A 146 7.39 -11.15 -17.29
C ARG A 146 7.31 -10.39 -15.96
N TRP A 147 7.73 -10.99 -14.84
CA TRP A 147 7.84 -10.26 -13.58
C TRP A 147 8.79 -9.08 -13.72
N CYS A 148 8.32 -7.91 -13.28
CA CYS A 148 9.07 -6.67 -13.28
C CYS A 148 9.18 -6.14 -11.85
N GLU A 149 10.38 -5.79 -11.42
CA GLU A 149 10.60 -5.08 -10.17
C GLU A 149 10.13 -3.63 -10.31
N VAL A 150 9.40 -3.14 -9.32
CA VAL A 150 9.05 -1.73 -9.19
C VAL A 150 10.24 -0.99 -8.59
N PRO A 151 10.75 0.08 -9.23
CA PRO A 151 11.83 0.86 -8.65
C PRO A 151 11.46 1.40 -7.26
N ASP A 152 12.43 1.47 -6.34
CA ASP A 152 12.20 2.06 -5.02
C ASP A 152 11.66 3.50 -5.12
N ARG A 153 10.93 3.95 -4.09
CA ARG A 153 10.21 5.23 -4.02
C ARG A 153 9.28 5.48 -5.21
N THR A 154 8.49 4.48 -5.59
CA THR A 154 7.59 4.56 -6.75
C THR A 154 6.18 4.17 -6.36
N LEU A 155 5.22 4.96 -6.85
CA LEU A 155 3.81 4.58 -6.89
C LEU A 155 3.54 3.76 -8.15
N LEU A 156 3.01 2.56 -7.98
CA LEU A 156 2.39 1.77 -9.01
C LEU A 156 0.89 2.00 -8.99
N THR A 157 0.29 2.35 -10.13
CA THR A 157 -1.16 2.26 -10.34
C THR A 157 -1.44 1.28 -11.46
N ALA A 158 -2.45 0.42 -11.25
CA ALA A 158 -2.79 -0.62 -12.20
C ALA A 158 -4.31 -0.73 -12.36
N HIS A 159 -4.69 -0.95 -13.60
CA HIS A 159 -6.05 -1.25 -14.02
C HIS A 159 -6.00 -2.32 -15.11
N ARG A 160 -7.15 -2.84 -15.53
CA ARG A 160 -7.22 -3.96 -16.50
C ARG A 160 -6.46 -3.74 -17.80
N THR A 161 -6.26 -2.48 -18.22
CA THR A 161 -5.61 -2.16 -19.49
C THR A 161 -4.15 -1.71 -19.36
N GLY A 162 -3.60 -1.62 -18.14
CA GLY A 162 -2.18 -1.32 -18.00
C GLY A 162 -1.71 -1.00 -16.59
N VAL A 163 -0.39 -0.82 -16.49
CA VAL A 163 0.34 -0.41 -15.28
C VAL A 163 1.04 0.90 -15.57
N ALA A 164 0.97 1.84 -14.63
CA ALA A 164 1.72 3.08 -14.64
C ALA A 164 2.60 3.15 -13.40
N LEU A 165 3.83 3.63 -13.58
CA LEU A 165 4.81 3.81 -12.52
C LEU A 165 5.14 5.30 -12.40
N THR A 166 4.93 5.87 -11.23
CA THR A 166 5.13 7.30 -10.95
C THR A 166 6.14 7.43 -9.81
N PRO A 167 7.35 7.95 -10.07
CA PRO A 167 8.32 8.23 -9.00
C PRO A 167 7.75 9.19 -7.96
N LEU A 168 7.87 8.80 -6.69
CA LEU A 168 7.51 9.63 -5.56
C LEU A 168 8.76 10.43 -5.15
N LYS A 169 8.77 11.72 -5.50
CA LYS A 169 9.79 12.63 -4.99
C LYS A 169 9.58 12.80 -3.49
N GLU A 170 10.65 12.69 -2.71
CA GLU A 170 10.65 13.14 -1.33
C GLU A 170 10.31 14.63 -1.33
N THR A 171 9.35 15.04 -0.49
CA THR A 171 9.09 16.45 -0.25
C THR A 171 10.28 16.95 0.56
N VAL A 172 11.23 17.62 -0.09
CA VAL A 172 12.32 18.31 0.61
C VAL A 172 11.66 19.45 1.39
N GLN A 173 11.58 19.30 2.72
CA GLN A 173 11.24 20.40 3.64
C GLN A 173 12.40 21.40 3.72
#